data_AF-A0A819NLI1-F1
#
_entry.id   AF-A0A819NLI1-F1
#
_cell.length_a   1.000
_cell.length_b   1.000
_cell.length_c   1.000
_cell.angle_alpha   90.00
_cell.angle_beta   90.00
_cell.angle_gamma   90.00
#
_symmetry.space_group_name_H-M   'P 1'
#
loop_
_entity.id
_entity.type
_entity.pdbx_description
1 polymer ?
#
loop_
_entity_poly.entity_id
_entity_poly.type
_entity_poly.pdbx_seq_one_letter_code
_entity_poly.pdbx_strand_id
1 'polypeptide(L)' 'MSETVADIVYRFEENGAVADKKRLGQPAVVRTAKNKAAVKSAFFSKDSTTSTRHATFMLDIPKTSIVFILSDF' A
#
# COMPACT_ATOMS: atom_id res chain seq x y z
N MET A 1 7.39 8.74 -25.17
CA MET A 1 8.81 8.86 -25.56
C MET A 1 9.60 7.81 -24.81
N SER A 2 10.48 7.06 -25.49
CA SER A 2 11.34 6.08 -24.81
C SER A 2 12.45 6.83 -24.06
N GLU A 3 12.71 6.40 -22.83
CA GLU A 3 13.79 6.92 -21.99
C GLU A 3 15.13 6.49 -22.59
N THR A 4 16.11 7.40 -22.67
CA THR A 4 17.42 7.10 -23.24
C THR A 4 18.44 6.74 -22.15
N VAL A 5 19.55 6.11 -22.56
CA VAL A 5 20.65 5.76 -21.63
C VAL A 5 21.21 7.01 -20.92
N ALA A 6 21.26 8.15 -21.61
CA ALA A 6 21.73 9.41 -21.04
C ALA A 6 20.85 9.88 -19.86
N ASP A 7 19.52 9.72 -19.96
CA ASP A 7 18.58 10.12 -18.91
C ASP A 7 18.71 9.25 -17.64
N ILE A 8 19.15 8.01 -17.80
CA ILE A 8 19.40 7.09 -16.68
C ILE A 8 20.71 7.48 -15.98
N VAL A 9 21.78 7.70 -16.74
CA VAL A 9 23.10 8.10 -16.18
C VAL A 9 22.99 9.41 -15.42
N TYR A 10 22.33 10.43 -15.98
CA TYR A 10 22.18 11.73 -15.33
C TYR A 10 21.47 11.63 -13.96
N ARG A 11 20.36 10.87 -13.89
CA ARG A 11 19.65 10.66 -12.61
C ARG A 11 20.45 9.86 -11.60
N PHE A 12 21.29 8.94 -12.07
CA PHE A 12 22.20 8.19 -11.20
C PHE A 12 23.26 9.12 -10.60
N GLU A 13 23.87 9.98 -11.40
CA GLU A 13 24.86 10.96 -10.92
C GLU A 13 24.24 11.96 -9.95
N GLU A 14 23.01 12.40 -10.18
CA GLU A 14 22.32 13.37 -9.33
C GLU A 14 21.85 12.76 -7.99
N ASN A 15 21.28 11.56 -8.02
CA ASN A 15 20.61 10.96 -6.86
C ASN A 15 21.38 9.80 -6.20
N GLY A 16 22.49 9.37 -6.78
CA GLY A 16 23.28 8.20 -6.35
C GLY A 16 22.60 6.84 -6.59
N ALA A 17 21.37 6.83 -7.11
CA ALA A 17 20.61 5.64 -7.45
C ALA A 17 19.51 5.96 -8.47
N VAL A 18 19.17 4.98 -9.31
CA VAL A 18 18.01 5.04 -10.21
C VAL A 18 17.05 3.94 -9.79
N ALA A 19 15.85 4.33 -9.37
CA ALA A 19 14.79 3.36 -9.13
C ALA A 19 14.28 2.83 -10.47
N ASP A 20 14.30 1.51 -10.63
CA ASP A 20 13.67 0.85 -11.78
C ASP A 20 12.18 1.24 -11.85
N LYS A 21 11.68 1.39 -13.07
CA LYS A 21 10.24 1.51 -13.30
C LYS A 21 9.54 0.30 -12.69
N LYS A 22 8.42 0.53 -12.01
CA LYS A 22 7.58 -0.55 -11.47
C LYS A 22 7.30 -1.57 -12.57
N ARG A 23 7.72 -2.81 -12.34
CA ARG A 23 7.39 -3.93 -13.22
C ARG A 23 5.86 -4.06 -13.30
N LEU A 24 5.32 -3.99 -14.50
CA LEU A 24 3.89 -4.19 -14.74
C LEU A 24 3.53 -5.63 -14.32
N GLY A 25 2.49 -5.79 -13.50
CA GLY A 25 1.99 -7.10 -13.06
C GLY A 25 2.17 -7.43 -11.57
N GLN A 26 2.86 -6.59 -10.79
CA GLN A 26 2.83 -6.76 -9.34
C GLN A 26 1.47 -6.29 -8.77
N PRO A 27 0.75 -7.14 -8.02
CA PRO A 27 -0.49 -6.71 -7.38
C PRO A 27 -0.24 -5.55 -6.42
N ALA A 28 -1.22 -4.66 -6.30
CA ALA A 28 -1.12 -3.52 -5.41
C ALA A 28 -0.84 -3.97 -3.97
N VAL A 29 0.18 -3.38 -3.34
CA VAL A 29 0.53 -3.68 -1.96
C VAL A 29 -0.60 -3.19 -1.06
N VAL A 30 -1.30 -4.12 -0.39
CA VAL A 30 -2.44 -3.78 0.48
C VAL A 30 -1.99 -3.28 1.85
N ARG A 31 -0.77 -3.64 2.31
CA ARG A 31 -0.19 -3.24 3.60
C ARG A 31 0.48 -1.85 3.56
N THR A 32 -0.18 -0.86 2.98
CA THR A 32 0.29 0.52 3.04
C THR A 32 0.03 1.15 4.41
N ALA A 33 0.81 2.16 4.80
CA ALA A 33 0.56 2.93 6.02
C ALA A 33 -0.86 3.53 6.06
N LYS A 34 -1.37 3.95 4.89
CA LYS A 34 -2.74 4.45 4.72
C LYS A 34 -3.78 3.39 5.10
N ASN A 35 -3.65 2.18 4.56
CA ASN A 35 -4.58 1.09 4.84
C ASN A 35 -4.48 0.63 6.30
N LYS A 36 -3.27 0.63 6.89
CA LYS A 36 -3.08 0.38 8.33
C LYS A 36 -3.83 1.40 9.18
N ALA A 37 -3.70 2.69 8.88
CA ALA A 37 -4.41 3.75 9.59
C ALA A 37 -5.94 3.61 9.44
N ALA A 38 -6.42 3.30 8.23
CA ALA A 38 -7.85 3.11 7.97
C ALA A 38 -8.44 1.91 8.74
N VAL A 39 -7.76 0.75 8.70
CA VAL A 39 -8.15 -0.43 9.50
C VAL A 39 -8.09 -0.09 10.99
N LYS A 40 -7.04 0.59 11.46
CA LYS A 40 -6.94 1.00 12.86
C LYS A 40 -8.12 1.87 13.29
N SER A 41 -8.50 2.84 12.47
CA SER A 41 -9.63 3.73 12.76
C SER A 41 -10.98 3.01 12.77
N ALA A 42 -11.16 1.97 11.94
CA ALA A 42 -12.40 1.22 11.84
C ALA A 42 -12.62 0.23 13.01
N PHE A 43 -11.54 -0.30 13.59
CA PHE A 43 -11.58 -1.36 14.62
C PHE A 43 -11.13 -0.93 16.02
N PHE A 44 -10.40 0.18 16.17
CA PHE A 44 -9.94 0.66 17.49
C PHE A 44 -10.58 2.00 17.88
N SER A 45 -11.65 2.42 17.19
CA SER A 45 -12.49 3.52 17.65
C SER A 45 -13.32 3.10 18.88
N LYS A 46 -13.73 4.10 19.69
CA LYS A 46 -14.42 3.90 20.97
C LYS A 46 -15.73 3.09 20.87
N ASP A 47 -16.32 2.95 19.68
CA ASP A 47 -17.62 2.31 19.45
C ASP A 47 -17.56 1.01 18.60
N SER A 48 -16.37 0.41 18.45
CA SER A 48 -16.12 -0.60 17.41
C SER A 48 -16.78 -1.97 17.69
N THR A 49 -18.03 -2.12 17.26
CA THR A 49 -18.68 -3.41 16.97
C THR A 49 -18.56 -3.80 15.49
N THR A 50 -17.70 -3.11 14.74
CA THR A 50 -17.53 -3.24 13.30
C THR A 50 -17.03 -4.64 12.94
N SER A 51 -17.85 -5.40 12.21
CA SER A 51 -17.42 -6.71 11.72
C SER A 51 -16.40 -6.58 10.58
N THR A 52 -15.51 -7.57 10.44
CA THR A 52 -14.58 -7.66 9.29
C THR A 52 -15.31 -7.65 7.96
N ARG A 53 -16.50 -8.24 7.88
CA ARG A 53 -17.34 -8.20 6.68
C ARG A 53 -17.83 -6.79 6.35
N HIS A 54 -18.17 -5.98 7.35
CA HIS A 54 -18.58 -4.60 7.10
C HIS A 54 -17.38 -3.74 6.65
N ALA A 55 -16.23 -3.92 7.30
CA ALA A 55 -15.00 -3.20 6.98
C ALA A 55 -14.48 -3.48 5.57
N THR A 56 -14.66 -4.69 5.02
CA THR A 56 -14.28 -4.97 3.62
C THR A 56 -15.02 -4.09 2.63
N PHE A 57 -16.31 -3.84 2.85
CA PHE A 57 -17.10 -2.97 1.98
C PHE A 57 -16.78 -1.49 2.17
N MET A 58 -16.54 -1.06 3.42
CA MET A 58 -16.23 0.35 3.69
C MET A 58 -14.85 0.78 3.19
N LEU A 59 -13.86 -0.11 3.32
CA LEU A 59 -12.47 0.23 3.03
C LEU A 59 -12.01 -0.22 1.65
N ASP A 60 -12.83 -1.02 0.95
CA ASP A 60 -12.46 -1.72 -0.30
C ASP A 60 -11.16 -2.54 -0.14
N ILE A 61 -11.04 -3.21 1.01
CA ILE A 61 -9.89 -4.06 1.35
C ILE A 61 -10.39 -5.50 1.49
N PRO A 62 -9.70 -6.50 0.89
CA PRO A 62 -10.04 -7.91 1.08
C PRO A 62 -9.99 -8.33 2.55
N LYS A 63 -10.93 -9.21 2.95
CA LYS A 63 -11.05 -9.70 4.34
C LYS A 63 -9.72 -10.25 4.88
N THR A 64 -9.03 -11.05 4.07
CA THR A 64 -7.74 -11.65 4.44
C THR A 64 -6.71 -10.57 4.74
N SER A 65 -6.62 -9.53 3.92
CA SER A 65 -5.71 -8.41 4.15
C SER A 65 -6.06 -7.61 5.41
N ILE A 66 -7.34 -7.41 5.72
CA ILE A 66 -7.76 -6.77 6.97
C ILE A 66 -7.31 -7.60 8.18
N VAL A 67 -7.55 -8.92 8.16
CA VAL A 67 -7.13 -9.83 9.24
C VAL A 67 -5.60 -9.79 9.43
N PHE A 68 -4.84 -9.86 8.33
CA PHE A 68 -3.38 -9.73 8.36
C PHE A 68 -2.89 -8.36 8.84
N ILE A 69 -3.64 -7.29 8.63
CA ILE A 69 -3.28 -5.95 9.14
C ILE A 69 -3.61 -5.88 10.64
N LEU A 70 -4.71 -6.47 11.08
CA LEU A 70 -5.09 -6.52 12.49
C LEU A 70 -4.10 -7.34 13.32
N SER A 71 -3.50 -8.40 12.77
CA SER A 71 -2.46 -9.18 13.44
C SER A 71 -1.12 -8.44 13.60
N ASP A 72 -0.92 -7.32 12.89
CA ASP A 72 0.30 -6.50 12.99
C ASP A 72 0.20 -5.42 14.09
N PHE A 73 -0.96 -5.27 14.75
CA PHE A 73 -1.19 -4.32 15.85
C PHE A 73 -1.13 -5.01 17.20
#